data_AF-A6LMI6-F1
#
_entry.id   AF-A6LMI6-F1
#
_cell.length_a   1.000
_cell.length_b   1.000
_cell.length_c   1.000
_cell.angle_alpha   90.00
_cell.angle_beta   90.00
_cell.angle_gamma   90.00
#
_symmetry.space_group_name_H-M   'P 1'
#
loop_
_entity.id
_entity.type
_entity.pdbx_description
1 polymer ?
#
loop_
_entity_poly.entity_id
_entity_poly.type
_entity_poly.pdbx_seq_one_letter_code
_entity_poly.pdbx_strand_id
1 'polypeptide(L)'
;MITGIILLSIGVLLLLSIFFSFSFSLLFFFGLFISVFGMYKVITGFPKGIAALLLGILIILHGVGLINMTFFDFILVLLSSGLIEVGIGYIVKKR
;
A
#
# COMPACT_ATOMS: atom_id res chain seq x y z
N MET A 1 -17.80 -7.69 -0.72
CA MET A 1 -17.85 -6.96 -2.01
C MET A 1 -17.58 -5.46 -1.83
N ILE A 2 -18.28 -4.79 -0.92
CA ILE A 2 -18.12 -3.34 -0.65
C ILE A 2 -16.66 -2.96 -0.30
N THR A 3 -16.00 -3.75 0.54
CA THR A 3 -14.59 -3.51 0.94
C THR A 3 -13.59 -3.62 -0.20
N GLY A 4 -13.81 -4.52 -1.16
CA GLY A 4 -12.92 -4.68 -2.32
C GLY A 4 -13.04 -3.50 -3.30
N ILE A 5 -14.25 -2.99 -3.51
CA ILE A 5 -14.52 -1.82 -4.37
C ILE A 5 -13.88 -0.57 -3.75
N ILE A 6 -13.97 -0.40 -2.43
CA ILE A 6 -13.33 0.72 -1.73
C ILE A 6 -11.81 0.69 -1.91
N LEU A 7 -11.16 -0.47 -1.76
CA LEU A 7 -9.72 -0.59 -2.00
C LEU A 7 -9.33 -0.28 -3.45
N LEU A 8 -10.13 -0.74 -4.42
CA LEU A 8 -9.86 -0.50 -5.83
C LEU A 8 -9.99 0.99 -6.16
N SER A 9 -11.02 1.66 -5.63
CA SER A 9 -11.19 3.11 -5.76
C SER A 9 -10.04 3.89 -5.12
N ILE A 10 -9.55 3.45 -3.95
CA ILE A 10 -8.39 4.08 -3.28
C ILE A 10 -7.11 3.89 -4.10
N GLY A 11 -6.90 2.71 -4.69
CA GLY A 11 -5.75 2.45 -5.57
C GLY A 11 -5.77 3.33 -6.83
N VAL A 12 -6.95 3.52 -7.43
CA VAL A 12 -7.14 4.41 -8.58
C VAL A 12 -6.92 5.88 -8.18
N LEU A 13 -7.43 6.30 -7.02
CA LEU A 13 -7.21 7.64 -6.47
C LEU A 13 -5.72 7.90 -6.19
N LEU A 14 -4.98 6.91 -5.71
CA LEU A 14 -3.52 7.02 -5.53
C LEU A 14 -2.79 7.20 -6.86
N LEU A 15 -3.14 6.42 -7.87
CA LEU A 15 -2.57 6.54 -9.22
C LEU A 15 -2.86 7.93 -9.81
N LEU A 16 -4.09 8.42 -9.66
CA LEU A 16 -4.45 9.79 -10.07
C LEU A 16 -3.72 10.85 -9.24
N SER A 17 -3.55 10.64 -7.93
CA SER A 17 -2.87 11.57 -7.04
C SER A 17 -1.42 11.80 -7.44
N ILE A 18 -0.74 10.73 -7.86
CA ILE A 18 0.64 10.78 -8.36
C ILE A 18 0.68 11.48 -9.73
N PHE A 19 -0.26 11.15 -10.64
CA PHE A 19 -0.31 11.74 -11.98
C PHE A 19 -0.61 13.25 -12.00
N PHE A 20 -1.51 13.69 -11.12
CA PHE A 20 -1.93 15.09 -11.05
C PHE A 20 -1.09 15.93 -10.06
N SER A 21 -0.05 15.33 -9.47
CA SER A 21 0.81 16.00 -8.48
C SER A 21 -0.02 16.67 -7.36
N PHE A 22 -1.06 15.97 -6.91
CA PHE A 22 -1.94 16.48 -5.85
C PHE A 22 -1.13 16.82 -4.60
N SER A 23 -1.52 17.89 -3.92
CA SER A 23 -0.83 18.43 -2.74
C SER A 23 -0.40 17.33 -1.77
N PHE A 24 0.85 17.39 -1.33
CA PHE A 24 1.54 16.52 -0.36
C PHE A 24 0.63 15.92 0.73
N SER A 25 -0.31 16.72 1.26
CA SER A 25 -1.30 16.30 2.25
C SER A 25 -2.18 15.12 1.81
N LEU A 26 -2.64 15.05 0.56
CA LEU A 26 -3.55 13.98 0.10
C LEU A 26 -2.84 12.62 0.02
N LEU A 27 -1.63 12.58 -0.53
CA LEU A 27 -0.80 11.36 -0.57
C LEU A 27 -0.52 10.83 0.84
N PHE A 28 -0.23 11.74 1.77
CA PHE A 28 -0.01 11.39 3.17
C PHE A 28 -1.25 10.76 3.82
N PHE A 29 -2.45 11.33 3.61
CA PHE A 29 -3.70 10.75 4.11
C PHE A 29 -3.99 9.36 3.53
N PHE A 30 -3.76 9.16 2.23
CA PHE A 30 -3.92 7.84 1.62
C PHE A 30 -2.91 6.83 2.17
N GLY A 31 -1.65 7.21 2.32
CA GLY A 31 -0.61 6.37 2.93
C GLY A 31 -0.99 5.94 4.34
N LEU A 32 -1.47 6.86 5.17
CA LEU A 32 -1.97 6.56 6.53
C LEU A 32 -3.15 5.59 6.50
N PHE A 33 -4.16 5.85 5.67
CA PHE A 33 -5.33 4.99 5.59
C PHE A 33 -4.97 3.56 5.18
N ILE A 34 -4.09 3.42 4.19
CA ILE A 34 -3.62 2.12 3.70
C ILE A 34 -2.78 1.40 4.76
N SER A 35 -1.93 2.13 5.48
CA SER A 35 -1.12 1.56 6.55
C SER A 35 -2.00 1.05 7.71
N VAL A 36 -3.01 1.82 8.13
CA VAL A 36 -3.97 1.41 9.16
C VAL A 36 -4.78 0.21 8.71
N PHE A 37 -5.27 0.21 7.46
CA PHE A 37 -6.00 -0.92 6.90
C PHE A 37 -5.12 -2.19 6.80
N GLY A 38 -3.87 -2.02 6.36
CA GLY A 38 -2.88 -3.10 6.33
C GLY A 38 -2.65 -3.67 7.73
N MET A 39 -2.48 -2.82 8.74
CA MET A 39 -2.27 -3.24 10.13
C MET A 39 -3.47 -4.01 10.70
N TYR A 40 -4.69 -3.54 10.44
CA TYR A 40 -5.90 -4.26 10.80
C TYR A 40 -5.98 -5.66 10.15
N LYS A 41 -5.62 -5.76 8.86
CA LYS A 41 -5.59 -7.03 8.12
C LYS A 41 -4.53 -8.00 8.64
N VAL A 42 -3.35 -7.49 8.98
CA VAL A 42 -2.25 -8.28 9.56
C VAL A 42 -2.68 -8.89 10.91
N ILE A 43 -3.34 -8.10 11.76
CA ILE A 43 -3.83 -8.57 13.07
C ILE A 43 -4.93 -9.63 12.91
N THR A 44 -5.85 -9.44 11.96
CA THR A 44 -7.02 -10.30 11.81
C THR A 44 -6.78 -11.55 10.95
N GLY A 45 -5.71 -11.61 10.16
CA GLY A 45 -5.50 -12.70 9.22
C GLY A 45 -4.11 -12.75 8.62
N PHE A 46 -3.08 -12.74 9.46
CA PHE A 46 -1.68 -12.90 9.04
C PHE A 46 -1.53 -14.07 8.06
N PRO A 47 -0.82 -13.88 6.92
CA PRO A 47 0.00 -12.72 6.53
C PRO A 47 -0.70 -11.70 5.64
N LYS A 48 -2.04 -11.73 5.52
CA LYS A 48 -2.78 -10.84 4.64
C LYS A 48 -2.65 -9.39 5.13
N GLY A 49 -2.31 -8.45 4.25
CA GLY A 49 -2.17 -7.03 4.58
C GLY A 49 -0.75 -6.54 4.87
N ILE A 50 0.26 -7.42 4.86
CA ILE A 50 1.67 -7.01 4.96
C ILE A 50 2.06 -6.16 3.76
N ALA A 51 1.60 -6.50 2.55
CA ALA A 51 1.87 -5.71 1.36
C ALA A 51 1.30 -4.30 1.48
N ALA A 52 0.04 -4.21 1.94
CA ALA A 52 -0.64 -2.94 2.16
C ALA A 52 0.08 -2.09 3.23
N LEU A 53 0.56 -2.70 4.31
CA LEU A 53 1.29 -2.00 5.36
C LEU A 53 2.62 -1.44 4.84
N LEU A 54 3.40 -2.24 4.09
CA LEU A 54 4.65 -1.79 3.45
C LEU A 54 4.41 -0.67 2.44
N LEU A 55 3.39 -0.80 1.59
CA LEU A 55 2.98 0.23 0.64
C LEU A 55 2.58 1.53 1.34
N GLY A 56 1.76 1.44 2.39
CA GLY A 56 1.33 2.59 3.18
C GLY A 56 2.50 3.37 3.76
N ILE A 57 3.47 2.67 4.37
CA ILE A 57 4.69 3.29 4.93
C ILE A 57 5.51 4.00 3.85
N LEU A 58 5.70 3.37 2.68
CA LEU A 58 6.49 3.94 1.60
C LEU A 58 5.81 5.18 0.99
N ILE A 59 4.48 5.17 0.86
CA ILE A 59 3.71 6.35 0.43
C ILE A 59 3.85 7.48 1.45
N ILE A 60 3.81 7.18 2.75
CA ILE A 60 4.02 8.18 3.81
C ILE A 60 5.41 8.77 3.71
N LEU A 61 6.45 7.93 3.62
CA LEU A 61 7.84 8.40 3.50
C LEU A 61 8.05 9.26 2.26
N HIS A 62 7.43 8.88 1.13
CA HIS A 62 7.47 9.66 -0.10
C HIS A 62 6.73 11.00 0.06
N GLY A 63 5.53 10.96 0.63
CA GLY A 63 4.71 12.11 0.96
C GLY A 63 5.20 12.94 2.14
N VAL A 64 6.33 12.60 2.79
CA VAL A 64 7.06 13.44 3.76
C VAL A 64 8.38 13.97 3.14
N GLY A 65 8.68 13.57 1.89
CA GLY A 65 9.87 14.02 1.16
C GLY A 65 11.16 13.37 1.63
N LEU A 66 11.08 12.32 2.47
CA LEU A 66 12.24 11.55 2.92
C LEU A 66 12.80 10.65 1.82
N ILE A 67 11.94 10.21 0.90
CA ILE A 67 12.30 9.42 -0.27
C ILE A 67 11.61 9.99 -1.52
N ASN A 68 12.35 10.11 -2.62
CA ASN A 68 11.76 10.42 -3.92
C ASN A 68 11.59 9.12 -4.69
N MET A 69 10.33 8.68 -4.84
CA MET A 69 9.98 7.55 -5.70
C MET A 69 9.46 8.10 -7.02
N THR A 70 10.04 7.62 -8.12
CA THR A 70 9.44 7.81 -9.43
C THR A 70 8.26 6.85 -9.61
N PHE A 71 7.46 7.08 -10.66
CA PHE A 71 6.34 6.19 -11.00
C PHE A 71 6.76 4.73 -11.18
N PHE A 72 7.91 4.48 -11.80
CA PHE A 72 8.44 3.13 -11.99
C PHE A 72 8.84 2.48 -10.67
N ASP A 73 9.46 3.25 -9.75
CA ASP A 73 9.80 2.76 -8.42
C ASP A 73 8.53 2.36 -7.65
N PHE A 74 7.45 3.16 -7.77
CA PHE A 74 6.17 2.86 -7.14
C PHE A 74 5.55 1.56 -7.68
N ILE A 75 5.54 1.34 -9.00
CA ILE A 75 5.06 0.07 -9.59
C ILE A 75 5.89 -1.10 -9.07
N LEU A 76 7.21 -0.94 -9.04
CA LEU A 76 8.12 -2.01 -8.62
C LEU A 76 7.90 -2.37 -7.14
N VAL A 77 7.71 -1.37 -6.28
CA VAL A 77 7.32 -1.55 -4.87
C VAL A 77 5.98 -2.26 -4.76
N LEU A 78 4.98 -1.87 -5.56
CA LEU A 78 3.64 -2.49 -5.52
C LEU A 78 3.70 -3.96 -5.91
N LEU A 79 4.39 -4.31 -6.99
CA LEU A 79 4.62 -5.70 -7.40
C LEU A 79 5.40 -6.47 -6.33
N SER A 80 6.49 -5.90 -5.82
CA SER A 80 7.35 -6.56 -4.82
C SER A 80 6.61 -6.82 -3.51
N SER A 81 5.84 -5.84 -3.02
CA SER A 81 5.03 -5.98 -1.80
C SER A 81 3.99 -7.08 -1.94
N GLY A 82 3.31 -7.18 -3.09
CA GLY A 82 2.36 -8.26 -3.38
C GLY A 82 3.02 -9.64 -3.43
N LEU A 83 4.20 -9.74 -4.05
CA LEU A 83 5.00 -10.97 -4.07
C LEU A 83 5.46 -11.39 -2.67
N ILE A 84 5.84 -10.44 -1.82
CA ILE A 84 6.20 -10.69 -0.41
C ILE A 84 5.00 -11.25 0.36
N GLU A 85 3.82 -10.65 0.24
CA GLU A 85 2.61 -11.15 0.92
C GLU A 85 2.25 -12.57 0.47
N VAL A 86 2.34 -12.85 -0.84
CA VAL A 86 2.11 -14.20 -1.38
C VAL A 86 3.16 -15.19 -0.89
N GLY A 87 4.44 -14.81 -0.91
CA GLY A 87 5.56 -15.64 -0.45
C GLY A 87 5.46 -15.99 1.04
N ILE A 88 5.20 -14.99 1.89
CA ILE A 88 4.94 -15.21 3.32
C ILE A 88 3.68 -16.08 3.48
N GLY A 89 2.65 -15.84 2.68
CA GLY A 89 1.44 -16.68 2.60
C GLY A 89 1.75 -18.16 2.42
N TYR A 90 2.63 -18.51 1.48
CA TYR A 90 3.03 -19.90 1.26
C TYR A 90 3.81 -20.50 2.43
N ILE A 91 4.67 -19.72 3.10
CA ILE A 91 5.46 -20.18 4.25
C ILE A 91 4.55 -20.44 5.46
N VAL A 92 3.66 -19.50 5.75
CA VAL A 92 2.75 -19.57 6.91
C VAL A 92 1.73 -20.68 6.73
N LYS A 93 1.19 -20.86 5.53
CA LYS A 93 0.17 -21.89 5.23
C LYS A 93 0.75 -23.32 5.11
N LYS A 94 2.07 -23.45 5.03
CA LYS A 94 2.77 -24.75 5.07
C LYS A 94 3.05 -25.26 6.49
N ARG A 95 2.86 -24.43 7.53
CA ARG A 95 2.79 -24.87 8.93
C ARG A 95 1.35 -25.18 9.31
#